data_AF-A0A8C3B4M5-F1
#
_entry.id   AF-A0A8C3B4M5-F1
#
_cell.length_a   1.000
_cell.length_b   1.000
_cell.length_c   1.000
_cell.angle_alpha   90.00
_cell.angle_beta   90.00
_cell.angle_gamma   90.00
#
_symmetry.space_group_name_H-M   'P 1'
#
loop_
_entity.id
_entity.type
_entity.pdbx_description
1 polymer ?
#
loop_
_entity_poly.entity_id
_entity_poly.type
_entity_poly.pdbx_seq_one_letter_code
_entity_poly.pdbx_strand_id
1 'polypeptide(L)'
;MGREPSRQPRGAAGPSAPRGHPPAPLGPRWAWGVVGASGDPMGGTRLGLGAGTAAPGRCTARRPRPLSSSPAPFFPWPRPLLYNARRHVGEAPGVPGGAGADGGCRGAAGRGKPPGVGRLRRGGRRKRKRRRRKKRPRGGWRQRCGRPGGRPPRRCGSSGTTRSGSGSSPGAPSCGRTPNASSTGCPGTRGCKECTELNIPFHLLLGYAKDVLPPFAVQQGVGGLVTDFCPLRVPRQWVEDVRERLPEDVPFVQVDAHNIVPCWVTSPKQEYSARTIRGKIHSQLPEFLTEFPPVIRHPHPPSCPAEPIAWDACYSSLQVDRSVAEVEWATPGTSAGLAVLQSFIAERLKSFSSQRNDPNKVALSNLSPWFHFGQVSTQRAILEVQKHRRAHKESVDAFVEEAVVRRELADNFCYYNENYDSLQGAYSWAQTTLRLHAKDKRPFLYELQQLEQATTHDPLWNAAQLQMVREGKMHGFLRMYWAKKILEWTRSPEEALQFAIYLNDRYELDGRDPNGYVGCLWSICGIHDQGWKERDVFGKIRYMNYSGCKRKFDVDQFERRYAPRELAQ
;
A
#
# COMPACT_ATOMS: atom_id res chain seq x y z
N MET A 1 39.32 16.42 -61.89
CA MET A 1 40.18 17.59 -62.18
C MET A 1 40.51 18.28 -60.86
N GLY A 2 41.80 18.60 -60.64
CA GLY A 2 42.34 19.44 -59.53
C GLY A 2 42.53 18.70 -58.19
N ARG A 3 43.72 18.18 -57.82
CA ARG A 3 44.96 18.81 -57.28
C ARG A 3 44.80 19.58 -55.95
N GLU A 4 45.17 18.90 -54.84
CA GLU A 4 46.21 19.26 -53.82
C GLU A 4 46.22 20.65 -53.10
N PRO A 5 47.00 20.89 -52.01
CA PRO A 5 47.02 20.24 -50.67
C PRO A 5 47.22 21.26 -49.50
N SER A 6 47.37 20.74 -48.27
CA SER A 6 48.16 21.30 -47.15
C SER A 6 47.61 22.49 -46.31
N ARG A 7 47.59 22.30 -44.98
CA ARG A 7 48.30 23.11 -43.96
C ARG A 7 48.01 22.61 -42.54
N GLN A 8 49.05 22.12 -41.85
CA GLN A 8 49.15 22.22 -40.40
C GLN A 8 49.65 23.63 -40.03
N PRO A 9 49.40 24.09 -38.79
CA PRO A 9 50.55 24.41 -37.96
C PRO A 9 50.45 23.86 -36.53
N ARG A 10 51.65 23.74 -35.93
CA ARG A 10 52.00 23.29 -34.58
C ARG A 10 51.66 24.33 -33.51
N GLY A 11 51.49 23.90 -32.26
CA GLY A 11 51.62 24.78 -31.09
C GLY A 11 51.11 24.15 -29.79
N ALA A 12 52.00 23.96 -28.82
CA ALA A 12 51.81 23.22 -27.58
C ALA A 12 51.18 24.02 -26.43
N ALA A 13 50.48 23.35 -25.50
CA ALA A 13 50.38 23.71 -24.08
C ALA A 13 49.96 22.49 -23.23
N GLY A 14 50.66 22.26 -22.12
CA GLY A 14 50.42 21.19 -21.14
C GLY A 14 49.23 21.44 -20.20
N PRO A 15 49.04 20.59 -19.18
CA PRO A 15 47.73 20.17 -18.69
C PRO A 15 47.14 21.11 -17.64
N SER A 16 45.85 21.43 -17.78
CA SER A 16 45.02 22.03 -16.73
C SER A 16 44.08 20.97 -16.16
N ALA A 17 44.20 20.75 -14.85
CA ALA A 17 43.41 19.81 -14.05
C ALA A 17 41.88 19.99 -14.20
N PRO A 18 41.08 18.91 -14.10
CA PRO A 18 39.64 18.98 -14.23
C PRO A 18 39.01 19.71 -13.02
N ARG A 19 38.32 20.81 -13.32
CA ARG A 19 37.42 21.49 -12.38
C ARG A 19 36.29 20.53 -12.00
N GLY A 20 36.08 20.40 -10.69
CA GLY A 20 35.11 19.50 -10.09
C GLY A 20 33.71 19.64 -10.68
N HIS A 21 33.09 18.49 -10.93
CA HIS A 21 31.65 18.39 -11.12
C HIS A 21 30.96 18.88 -9.83
N PRO A 22 29.93 19.74 -9.92
CA PRO A 22 29.10 20.05 -8.77
C PRO A 22 28.37 18.78 -8.30
N PRO A 23 28.18 18.61 -6.98
CA PRO A 23 27.50 17.43 -6.44
C PRO A 23 26.09 17.30 -7.02
N ALA A 24 25.73 16.07 -7.40
CA ALA A 24 24.38 15.69 -7.79
C ALA A 24 23.37 16.09 -6.69
N PRO A 25 22.13 16.46 -7.07
CA PRO A 25 21.15 16.99 -6.12
C PRO A 25 20.80 15.99 -5.02
N LEU A 26 20.69 16.54 -3.82
CA LEU A 26 20.31 15.93 -2.54
C LEU A 26 19.15 14.92 -2.72
N GLY A 27 19.47 13.64 -2.71
CA GLY A 27 18.51 12.56 -2.50
C GLY A 27 17.94 12.57 -1.07
N PRO A 28 16.91 11.78 -0.76
CA PRO A 28 16.22 11.86 0.52
C PRO A 28 17.00 11.27 1.69
N ARG A 29 16.94 11.98 2.82
CA ARG A 29 17.37 11.51 4.15
C ARG A 29 16.25 10.66 4.73
N TRP A 30 16.52 9.38 4.99
CA TRP A 30 15.58 8.47 5.63
C TRP A 30 16.06 8.14 7.03
N ALA A 31 15.11 8.00 7.94
CA ALA A 31 15.41 7.57 9.28
C ALA A 31 15.32 6.05 9.38
N TRP A 32 16.44 5.41 9.69
CA TRP A 32 16.47 4.00 10.06
C TRP A 32 16.20 3.90 11.56
N GLY A 33 15.21 3.10 11.92
CA GLY A 33 15.05 2.57 13.27
C GLY A 33 16.00 1.40 13.42
N VAL A 34 17.13 1.57 14.11
CA VAL A 34 17.98 0.42 14.46
C VAL A 34 17.49 -0.15 15.76
N VAL A 35 17.08 -1.42 15.73
CA VAL A 35 16.83 -2.22 16.93
C VAL A 35 18.07 -3.09 17.14
N GLY A 36 18.93 -2.67 18.07
CA GLY A 36 20.15 -3.39 18.42
C GLY A 36 19.96 -4.20 19.70
N ALA A 37 20.37 -5.47 19.66
CA ALA A 37 20.77 -6.23 20.85
C ALA A 37 22.24 -6.61 20.65
N SER A 38 23.13 -6.11 21.51
CA SER A 38 24.54 -6.51 21.51
C SER A 38 24.69 -7.82 22.29
N GLY A 39 25.33 -8.82 21.69
CA GLY A 39 25.84 -9.99 22.41
C GLY A 39 27.29 -9.76 22.80
N ASP A 40 27.64 -10.06 24.05
CA ASP A 40 29.03 -10.10 24.51
C ASP A 40 29.79 -11.28 23.88
N PRO A 41 30.99 -11.09 23.32
CA PRO A 41 31.85 -12.20 22.92
C PRO A 41 32.58 -12.77 24.13
N MET A 42 32.02 -13.83 24.75
CA MET A 42 32.74 -14.63 25.74
C MET A 42 33.70 -15.61 25.06
N GLY A 43 35.00 -15.38 25.27
CA GLY A 43 36.00 -16.39 25.61
C GLY A 43 36.27 -17.51 24.60
N GLY A 44 37.39 -17.40 23.89
CA GLY A 44 37.86 -18.42 22.96
C GLY A 44 38.27 -19.75 23.60
N THR A 45 38.29 -20.80 22.79
CA THR A 45 39.20 -21.93 22.95
C THR A 45 39.62 -22.43 21.57
N ARG A 46 40.93 -22.31 21.30
CA ARG A 46 41.59 -22.87 20.12
C ARG A 46 41.60 -24.40 20.23
N LEU A 47 41.23 -25.08 19.14
CA LEU A 47 41.77 -26.39 18.81
C LEU A 47 42.17 -26.37 17.33
N GLY A 48 43.46 -26.59 17.09
CA GLY A 48 44.06 -26.64 15.76
C GLY A 48 43.96 -28.03 15.12
N LEU A 49 44.56 -28.09 13.92
CA LEU A 49 44.82 -29.19 12.97
C LEU A 49 44.20 -28.78 11.62
N GLY A 50 44.88 -28.76 10.48
CA GLY A 50 46.20 -29.20 10.05
C GLY A 50 46.24 -28.96 8.52
N ALA A 51 47.45 -28.74 8.00
CA ALA A 51 47.74 -28.19 6.68
C ALA A 51 47.24 -29.01 5.45
N GLY A 52 47.12 -28.31 4.31
CA GLY A 52 46.98 -28.91 2.97
C GLY A 52 47.12 -27.86 1.86
N THR A 53 48.33 -27.71 1.35
CA THR A 53 48.77 -26.85 0.24
C THR A 53 48.17 -27.21 -1.13
N ALA A 54 47.79 -26.21 -1.94
CA ALA A 54 48.12 -26.09 -3.38
C ALA A 54 47.49 -24.85 -4.03
N ALA A 55 48.28 -24.12 -4.82
CA ALA A 55 47.89 -23.10 -5.80
C ALA A 55 48.87 -23.21 -7.01
N PRO A 56 48.68 -22.53 -8.16
CA PRO A 56 47.47 -21.99 -8.79
C PRO A 56 47.35 -22.38 -10.30
N GLY A 57 46.20 -22.08 -10.93
CA GLY A 57 46.02 -22.10 -12.38
C GLY A 57 45.35 -20.82 -12.90
N ARG A 58 46.02 -20.08 -13.79
CA ARG A 58 45.50 -18.91 -14.51
C ARG A 58 44.70 -19.34 -15.74
N CYS A 59 43.62 -18.62 -16.09
CA CYS A 59 43.28 -18.32 -17.49
C CYS A 59 42.24 -17.17 -17.66
N THR A 60 42.75 -16.06 -18.19
CA THR A 60 42.22 -14.99 -19.07
C THR A 60 40.70 -14.81 -19.30
N ALA A 61 40.22 -13.60 -19.00
CA ALA A 61 38.92 -13.04 -19.41
C ALA A 61 39.02 -12.19 -20.69
N ARG A 62 38.05 -12.33 -21.61
CA ARG A 62 37.79 -11.42 -22.74
C ARG A 62 36.56 -10.55 -22.42
N ARG A 63 36.69 -9.22 -22.56
CA ARG A 63 35.58 -8.24 -22.47
C ARG A 63 35.02 -7.90 -23.86
N PRO A 64 33.69 -7.72 -24.04
CA PRO A 64 33.13 -7.06 -25.22
C PRO A 64 32.96 -5.53 -25.01
N ARG A 65 32.90 -4.82 -26.13
CA ARG A 65 32.88 -3.35 -26.32
C ARG A 65 31.53 -2.70 -25.93
N PRO A 66 31.49 -1.40 -25.55
CA PRO A 66 30.23 -0.69 -25.31
C PRO A 66 29.66 -0.07 -26.60
N LEU A 67 28.33 -0.13 -26.72
CA LEU A 67 27.51 0.59 -27.69
C LEU A 67 27.02 1.91 -27.07
N SER A 68 27.00 2.94 -27.90
CA SER A 68 26.57 4.31 -27.63
C SER A 68 25.06 4.43 -27.37
N SER A 69 24.67 5.16 -26.33
CA SER A 69 23.33 5.73 -26.19
C SER A 69 23.42 7.19 -25.70
N SER A 70 22.75 8.09 -26.41
CA SER A 70 22.61 9.51 -26.08
C SER A 70 21.67 9.71 -24.88
N PRO A 71 21.88 10.72 -24.02
CA PRO A 71 21.02 10.96 -22.87
C PRO A 71 19.72 11.70 -23.27
N ALA A 72 18.59 11.19 -22.77
CA ALA A 72 17.30 11.87 -22.76
C ALA A 72 17.28 12.96 -21.65
N PRO A 73 16.46 14.02 -21.80
CA PRO A 73 16.52 15.20 -20.93
C PRO A 73 16.07 14.88 -19.49
N PHE A 74 16.89 15.38 -18.55
CA PHE A 74 16.75 15.23 -17.10
C PHE A 74 15.74 16.25 -16.56
N PHE A 75 14.63 15.80 -15.98
CA PHE A 75 13.71 16.62 -15.18
C PHE A 75 13.57 16.01 -13.78
N PRO A 76 13.45 16.82 -12.71
CA PRO A 76 13.64 16.38 -11.33
C PRO A 76 12.51 15.47 -10.84
N TRP A 77 12.89 14.32 -10.31
CA TRP A 77 12.02 13.41 -9.55
C TRP A 77 11.43 14.12 -8.33
N PRO A 78 10.16 13.87 -7.95
CA PRO A 78 9.55 14.49 -6.78
C PRO A 78 10.28 14.06 -5.50
N ARG A 79 10.51 15.04 -4.61
CA ARG A 79 11.08 14.82 -3.28
C ARG A 79 10.04 14.10 -2.39
N PRO A 80 10.45 13.15 -1.53
CA PRO A 80 9.49 12.33 -0.78
C PRO A 80 8.62 13.17 0.16
N LEU A 81 7.42 12.64 0.45
CA LEU A 81 6.46 13.25 1.37
C LEU A 81 6.48 12.51 2.70
N LEU A 82 6.54 13.26 3.80
CA LEU A 82 6.35 12.77 5.16
C LEU A 82 5.07 13.38 5.71
N TYR A 83 4.13 12.53 6.12
CA TYR A 83 2.87 12.92 6.74
C TYR A 83 3.11 13.27 8.20
N ASN A 84 2.80 14.51 8.60
CA ASN A 84 2.83 14.93 9.99
C ASN A 84 1.41 14.94 10.57
N ALA A 85 1.28 15.30 11.84
CA ALA A 85 0.00 15.58 12.47
C ALA A 85 0.21 16.76 13.42
N ARG A 86 -0.32 17.95 13.08
CA ARG A 86 -0.47 19.04 14.06
C ARG A 86 -1.85 19.69 13.94
N ARG A 87 -2.58 19.72 15.06
CA ARG A 87 -3.74 20.59 15.25
C ARG A 87 -3.27 21.97 15.70
N HIS A 88 -3.79 23.01 15.07
CA HIS A 88 -3.88 24.34 15.67
C HIS A 88 -5.05 24.36 16.65
N VAL A 89 -4.78 24.77 17.89
CA VAL A 89 -5.79 25.18 18.86
C VAL A 89 -6.14 26.62 18.53
N GLY A 90 -7.30 26.84 17.92
CA GLY A 90 -7.91 28.16 17.74
C GLY A 90 -8.95 28.39 18.83
N GLU A 91 -8.77 29.46 19.59
CA GLU A 91 -9.69 29.95 20.60
C GLU A 91 -11.06 30.28 20.00
N ALA A 92 -12.12 29.92 20.71
CA ALA A 92 -13.50 30.24 20.36
C ALA A 92 -13.85 31.67 20.81
N PRO A 93 -14.51 32.50 19.98
CA PRO A 93 -15.20 33.68 20.47
C PRO A 93 -16.60 33.30 20.98
N GLY A 94 -16.96 33.92 22.10
CA GLY A 94 -18.09 33.59 22.94
C GLY A 94 -19.48 33.82 22.34
N VAL A 95 -20.43 33.15 23.00
CA VAL A 95 -21.88 33.27 22.85
C VAL A 95 -22.37 34.56 23.51
N PRO A 96 -23.37 35.23 22.91
CA PRO A 96 -24.58 35.63 23.64
C PRO A 96 -25.78 34.98 22.91
N GLY A 97 -26.82 34.44 23.55
CA GLY A 97 -27.43 34.81 24.82
C GLY A 97 -28.83 35.39 24.57
N GLY A 98 -29.83 34.53 24.31
CA GLY A 98 -31.22 34.73 24.78
C GLY A 98 -32.31 35.23 23.81
N ALA A 99 -33.52 34.70 24.07
CA ALA A 99 -34.88 35.01 23.56
C ALA A 99 -35.23 34.46 22.17
N GLY A 100 -36.27 33.64 21.93
CA GLY A 100 -37.50 33.34 22.68
C GLY A 100 -38.70 33.88 21.90
N ALA A 101 -39.47 33.02 21.21
CA ALA A 101 -40.88 33.25 20.85
C ALA A 101 -41.53 32.03 20.16
N ASP A 102 -42.77 31.80 20.57
CA ASP A 102 -43.75 30.78 20.21
C ASP A 102 -44.28 30.80 18.76
N GLY A 103 -44.95 29.67 18.40
CA GLY A 103 -45.97 29.58 17.35
C GLY A 103 -45.68 28.43 16.37
N GLY A 104 -46.45 27.36 16.22
CA GLY A 104 -47.86 27.14 16.48
C GLY A 104 -48.64 26.93 15.17
N CYS A 105 -48.99 25.66 14.90
CA CYS A 105 -50.12 25.17 14.06
C CYS A 105 -49.97 24.89 12.54
N ARG A 106 -50.29 23.61 12.21
CA ARG A 106 -51.26 23.07 11.20
C ARG A 106 -51.03 23.41 9.71
N GLY A 107 -51.26 22.56 8.71
CA GLY A 107 -51.93 21.26 8.55
C GLY A 107 -52.26 21.04 7.05
N ALA A 108 -52.83 19.86 6.73
CA ALA A 108 -53.41 19.38 5.45
C ALA A 108 -52.41 18.87 4.38
N ALA A 109 -52.37 17.60 3.95
CA ALA A 109 -53.38 16.63 3.50
C ALA A 109 -53.98 16.94 2.10
N GLY A 110 -53.72 16.04 1.13
CA GLY A 110 -54.37 16.03 -0.18
C GLY A 110 -54.20 14.68 -0.89
N ARG A 111 -55.29 13.92 -0.95
CA ARG A 111 -55.46 12.61 -1.60
C ARG A 111 -55.70 12.77 -3.11
N GLY A 112 -55.39 11.75 -3.90
CA GLY A 112 -55.91 11.62 -5.27
C GLY A 112 -55.55 10.31 -5.99
N LYS A 113 -56.54 9.42 -6.14
CA LYS A 113 -56.64 8.24 -7.04
C LYS A 113 -58.15 7.92 -7.14
N PRO A 114 -58.63 7.07 -8.07
CA PRO A 114 -58.55 7.02 -9.55
C PRO A 114 -60.00 6.99 -10.14
N PRO A 115 -60.32 6.58 -11.39
CA PRO A 115 -60.49 5.15 -11.81
C PRO A 115 -60.13 4.91 -13.32
N GLY A 116 -60.22 3.76 -14.00
CA GLY A 116 -60.68 2.40 -13.71
C GLY A 116 -60.61 1.49 -14.96
N VAL A 117 -60.55 0.17 -14.70
CA VAL A 117 -61.15 -0.98 -15.40
C VAL A 117 -60.92 -1.27 -16.90
N GLY A 118 -60.41 -2.48 -17.18
CA GLY A 118 -60.64 -3.25 -18.41
C GLY A 118 -60.15 -4.70 -18.29
N ARG A 119 -61.08 -5.65 -18.11
CA ARG A 119 -60.85 -7.12 -18.06
C ARG A 119 -61.16 -7.77 -19.41
N LEU A 120 -60.50 -8.91 -19.69
CA LEU A 120 -60.95 -10.16 -20.36
C LEU A 120 -59.84 -10.68 -21.31
N ARG A 121 -59.66 -11.96 -21.65
CA ARG A 121 -59.76 -13.29 -21.01
C ARG A 121 -59.29 -14.30 -22.10
N ARG A 122 -58.77 -15.46 -21.67
CA ARG A 122 -58.56 -16.74 -22.41
C ARG A 122 -57.45 -16.71 -23.48
N GLY A 123 -56.65 -17.74 -23.72
CA GLY A 123 -56.45 -19.12 -23.25
C GLY A 123 -55.31 -19.66 -24.16
N GLY A 124 -54.57 -20.73 -23.98
CA GLY A 124 -54.44 -21.85 -23.06
C GLY A 124 -53.49 -22.82 -23.79
N ARG A 125 -52.60 -23.53 -23.09
CA ARG A 125 -52.27 -24.96 -23.34
C ARG A 125 -51.07 -25.40 -22.51
N ARG A 126 -51.36 -26.39 -21.67
CA ARG A 126 -50.44 -27.26 -20.94
C ARG A 126 -49.68 -28.16 -21.91
N LYS A 127 -48.40 -28.47 -21.62
CA LYS A 127 -47.83 -29.82 -21.80
C LYS A 127 -46.85 -30.15 -20.66
N ARG A 128 -47.26 -31.08 -19.79
CA ARG A 128 -46.42 -31.88 -18.89
C ARG A 128 -45.90 -33.11 -19.66
N LYS A 129 -44.63 -33.48 -19.49
CA LYS A 129 -44.10 -34.85 -19.65
C LYS A 129 -43.08 -35.08 -18.53
N ARG A 130 -43.46 -35.75 -17.44
CA ARG A 130 -43.31 -37.18 -17.10
C ARG A 130 -41.85 -37.65 -16.90
N ARG A 131 -41.60 -38.06 -15.65
CA ARG A 131 -40.46 -38.81 -15.08
C ARG A 131 -40.23 -40.17 -15.76
N ARG A 132 -38.98 -40.64 -15.76
CA ARG A 132 -38.65 -42.08 -15.66
C ARG A 132 -37.45 -42.30 -14.71
N ARG A 133 -37.68 -43.16 -13.71
CA ARG A 133 -36.70 -43.83 -12.84
C ARG A 133 -36.18 -45.11 -13.54
N LYS A 134 -34.91 -45.46 -13.36
CA LYS A 134 -34.34 -46.84 -13.32
C LYS A 134 -33.07 -46.77 -12.45
N LYS A 135 -33.10 -47.26 -11.20
CA LYS A 135 -32.70 -48.58 -10.67
C LYS A 135 -31.18 -48.80 -10.57
N ARG A 136 -30.71 -48.96 -9.31
CA ARG A 136 -29.43 -49.52 -8.84
C ARG A 136 -29.36 -51.06 -9.06
N PRO A 137 -28.16 -51.65 -8.92
CA PRO A 137 -27.81 -52.53 -7.78
C PRO A 137 -26.47 -52.08 -7.13
N ARG A 138 -26.15 -52.16 -5.82
CA ARG A 138 -26.19 -53.12 -4.68
C ARG A 138 -24.77 -53.59 -4.33
N GLY A 139 -24.47 -53.55 -3.03
CA GLY A 139 -23.25 -54.00 -2.34
C GLY A 139 -22.78 -52.90 -1.35
N GLY A 140 -22.91 -52.95 -0.03
CA GLY A 140 -23.39 -53.98 0.89
C GLY A 140 -22.33 -54.30 1.93
N TRP A 141 -22.30 -53.59 3.07
CA TRP A 141 -21.78 -54.08 4.36
C TRP A 141 -22.60 -53.47 5.53
N ARG A 142 -22.89 -54.33 6.51
CA ARG A 142 -23.86 -54.25 7.62
C ARG A 142 -23.25 -53.55 8.86
N GLN A 143 -24.04 -52.73 9.61
CA GLN A 143 -24.63 -52.92 10.97
C GLN A 143 -23.61 -53.12 12.13
N ARG A 144 -23.75 -52.59 13.36
CA ARG A 144 -24.90 -52.33 14.28
C ARG A 144 -24.42 -51.33 15.38
N CYS A 145 -25.17 -50.27 15.73
CA CYS A 145 -26.19 -50.11 16.79
C CYS A 145 -25.72 -50.21 18.26
N GLY A 146 -25.97 -49.15 19.03
CA GLY A 146 -25.98 -49.15 20.50
C GLY A 146 -26.11 -47.76 21.15
N ARG A 147 -27.34 -47.36 21.49
CA ARG A 147 -27.76 -46.35 22.50
C ARG A 147 -28.89 -47.04 23.30
N PRO A 148 -29.25 -46.68 24.56
CA PRO A 148 -29.51 -45.29 25.00
C PRO A 148 -29.32 -44.97 26.51
N GLY A 149 -29.55 -43.69 26.89
CA GLY A 149 -30.26 -43.33 28.13
C GLY A 149 -29.50 -42.55 29.22
N GLY A 150 -30.09 -41.43 29.69
CA GLY A 150 -29.86 -40.89 31.05
C GLY A 150 -29.57 -39.38 31.18
N ARG A 151 -30.55 -38.61 31.67
CA ARG A 151 -30.52 -37.24 32.25
C ARG A 151 -31.67 -37.19 33.29
N PRO A 152 -31.81 -36.17 34.17
CA PRO A 152 -30.98 -35.66 35.29
C PRO A 152 -31.85 -35.57 36.61
N PRO A 153 -31.42 -34.86 37.68
CA PRO A 153 -32.07 -33.57 38.09
C PRO A 153 -31.08 -32.52 38.71
N ARG A 154 -31.23 -31.18 38.58
CA ARG A 154 -32.00 -30.12 39.36
C ARG A 154 -31.69 -30.09 40.87
N ARG A 155 -31.51 -28.99 41.64
CA ARG A 155 -31.96 -27.56 41.73
C ARG A 155 -31.06 -26.84 42.80
N CYS A 156 -30.64 -25.56 42.68
CA CYS A 156 -31.21 -24.26 43.12
C CYS A 156 -31.06 -23.81 44.60
N GLY A 157 -30.63 -22.54 44.76
CA GLY A 157 -31.02 -21.55 45.80
C GLY A 157 -29.85 -20.99 46.63
N SER A 158 -29.76 -19.74 47.12
CA SER A 158 -30.25 -18.38 46.81
C SER A 158 -29.97 -17.50 48.06
N SER A 159 -29.89 -16.16 47.90
CA SER A 159 -29.97 -15.06 48.92
C SER A 159 -28.70 -14.74 49.76
N GLY A 160 -28.34 -13.49 50.13
CA GLY A 160 -28.94 -12.16 49.89
C GLY A 160 -28.15 -11.00 50.54
N THR A 161 -28.43 -9.78 50.04
CA THR A 161 -28.62 -8.46 50.71
C THR A 161 -27.58 -7.75 51.63
N THR A 162 -27.18 -6.54 51.18
CA THR A 162 -27.17 -5.18 51.82
C THR A 162 -26.21 -4.71 52.93
N ARG A 163 -25.71 -3.46 52.73
CA ARG A 163 -25.65 -2.24 53.59
C ARG A 163 -24.29 -1.62 53.99
N SER A 164 -24.05 -0.41 53.45
CA SER A 164 -23.61 0.89 54.02
C SER A 164 -22.89 1.06 55.39
N GLY A 165 -21.92 1.99 55.41
CA GLY A 165 -21.50 2.84 56.55
C GLY A 165 -20.05 3.34 56.36
N SER A 166 -19.76 4.55 55.88
CA SER A 166 -19.65 5.86 56.59
C SER A 166 -18.56 5.94 57.68
N GLY A 167 -17.55 6.79 57.45
CA GLY A 167 -16.56 7.23 58.44
C GLY A 167 -15.62 8.29 57.83
N SER A 168 -15.61 9.50 58.39
CA SER A 168 -15.12 10.75 57.82
C SER A 168 -13.80 11.24 58.45
N SER A 169 -12.93 11.86 57.62
CA SER A 169 -12.05 13.06 57.81
C SER A 169 -11.04 13.16 58.98
N PRO A 170 -10.08 14.14 59.00
CA PRO A 170 -9.58 15.11 57.99
C PRO A 170 -8.03 15.20 57.85
N GLY A 171 -7.52 15.95 56.87
CA GLY A 171 -6.19 16.59 56.94
C GLY A 171 -5.45 16.75 55.61
N ALA A 172 -5.68 17.86 54.90
CA ALA A 172 -4.75 18.42 53.91
C ALA A 172 -3.91 19.54 54.59
N PRO A 173 -2.71 19.90 54.10
CA PRO A 173 -2.65 20.76 52.92
C PRO A 173 -1.62 20.37 51.85
N SER A 174 -1.97 20.85 50.65
CA SER A 174 -1.33 20.82 49.33
C SER A 174 0.04 21.47 49.22
N CYS A 175 0.84 21.02 48.24
CA CYS A 175 1.66 21.87 47.35
C CYS A 175 2.01 21.12 46.03
N GLY A 176 1.36 21.50 44.93
CA GLY A 176 1.91 21.59 43.56
C GLY A 176 2.25 20.33 42.76
N ARG A 177 1.25 19.69 42.11
CA ARG A 177 1.45 18.91 40.88
C ARG A 177 0.85 19.68 39.70
N THR A 178 1.68 20.07 38.75
CA THR A 178 1.26 20.55 37.43
C THR A 178 0.74 19.38 36.60
N PRO A 179 -0.43 19.48 35.91
CA PRO A 179 -0.97 18.39 35.12
C PRO A 179 -0.39 18.37 33.70
N ASN A 180 0.12 17.18 33.33
CA ASN A 180 0.11 16.53 32.02
C ASN A 180 0.05 17.43 30.77
N ALA A 181 1.20 17.59 30.13
CA ALA A 181 1.28 17.97 28.73
C ALA A 181 0.64 16.87 27.84
N SER A 182 -0.29 17.32 27.01
CA SER A 182 -1.13 16.55 26.10
C SER A 182 -0.34 15.69 25.12
N SER A 183 -0.49 14.37 25.26
CA SER A 183 0.00 13.35 24.32
C SER A 183 -0.92 13.21 23.11
N THR A 184 -0.81 14.11 22.12
CA THR A 184 -1.41 13.91 20.79
C THR A 184 -0.34 13.34 19.86
N GLY A 185 -0.44 12.03 19.60
CA GLY A 185 0.66 11.20 19.11
C GLY A 185 0.88 11.24 17.60
N CYS A 186 2.13 11.50 17.21
CA CYS A 186 2.68 11.09 15.92
C CYS A 186 2.90 9.56 15.90
N PRO A 187 2.85 8.89 14.74
CA PRO A 187 3.11 7.44 14.62
C PRO A 187 4.44 7.03 15.26
N GLY A 188 5.49 7.80 14.99
CA GLY A 188 6.82 7.58 15.54
C GLY A 188 6.88 7.70 17.06
N THR A 189 6.08 8.59 17.66
CA THR A 189 6.04 8.75 19.12
C THR A 189 5.37 7.58 19.84
N ARG A 190 4.51 6.80 19.16
CA ARG A 190 3.82 5.65 19.77
C ARG A 190 4.58 4.35 19.59
N GLY A 191 5.14 4.08 18.40
CA GLY A 191 6.02 2.92 18.20
C GLY A 191 7.23 2.95 19.16
N CYS A 192 7.81 4.13 19.37
CA CYS A 192 8.88 4.34 20.35
C CYS A 192 8.45 3.98 21.80
N LYS A 193 7.18 4.17 22.16
CA LYS A 193 6.68 3.81 23.50
C LYS A 193 6.53 2.30 23.66
N GLU A 194 5.94 1.62 22.67
CA GLU A 194 5.82 0.15 22.68
C GLU A 194 7.19 -0.52 22.75
N CYS A 195 8.18 -0.04 21.98
CA CYS A 195 9.56 -0.52 22.07
C CYS A 195 10.16 -0.34 23.48
N THR A 196 9.91 0.81 24.12
CA THR A 196 10.39 1.09 25.48
C THR A 196 9.79 0.12 26.51
N GLU A 197 8.48 -0.16 26.43
CA GLU A 197 7.80 -1.13 27.30
C GLU A 197 8.37 -2.55 27.12
N LEU A 198 8.80 -2.87 25.90
CA LEU A 198 9.43 -4.14 25.53
C LEU A 198 10.95 -4.18 25.79
N ASN A 199 11.54 -3.17 26.41
CA ASN A 199 12.99 -3.08 26.62
C ASN A 199 13.80 -3.17 25.30
N ILE A 200 13.24 -2.63 24.23
CA ILE A 200 13.83 -2.55 22.89
C ILE A 200 14.16 -1.07 22.62
N PRO A 201 15.44 -0.69 22.50
CA PRO A 201 15.80 0.69 22.21
C PRO A 201 15.43 1.05 20.76
N PHE A 202 14.88 2.25 20.56
CA PHE A 202 14.52 2.77 19.24
C PHE A 202 15.40 3.98 18.89
N HIS A 203 16.40 3.77 18.03
CA HIS A 203 17.30 4.83 17.57
C HIS A 203 16.82 5.44 16.26
N LEU A 204 16.64 6.76 16.21
CA LEU A 204 16.30 7.48 14.98
C LEU A 204 17.55 8.13 14.37
N LEU A 205 18.09 7.55 13.30
CA LEU A 205 19.29 8.08 12.63
C LEU A 205 18.92 8.95 11.42
N LEU A 206 19.24 10.24 11.44
CA LEU A 206 18.92 11.16 10.32
C LEU A 206 20.05 11.20 9.29
N GLY A 207 19.81 10.67 8.08
CA GLY A 207 20.78 10.73 6.98
C GLY A 207 20.49 9.73 5.87
N TYR A 208 21.47 9.44 5.01
CA TYR A 208 21.39 8.26 4.14
C TYR A 208 21.80 7.02 4.91
N ALA A 209 21.07 5.91 4.72
CA ALA A 209 21.33 4.62 5.36
C ALA A 209 22.82 4.27 5.41
N LYS A 210 23.45 4.29 4.24
CA LYS A 210 24.84 3.93 4.00
C LYS A 210 25.88 4.81 4.69
N ASP A 211 25.49 6.01 5.10
CA ASP A 211 26.39 6.97 5.73
C ASP A 211 26.25 6.93 7.27
N VAL A 212 25.06 6.60 7.79
CA VAL A 212 24.78 6.65 9.23
C VAL A 212 24.73 5.27 9.88
N LEU A 213 24.25 4.25 9.19
CA LEU A 213 23.99 2.93 9.76
C LEU A 213 25.26 2.11 9.98
N PRO A 214 26.21 2.00 9.02
CA PRO A 214 27.45 1.25 9.25
C PRO A 214 28.32 1.84 10.38
N PRO A 215 28.57 3.18 10.45
CA PRO A 215 29.31 3.75 11.58
C PRO A 215 28.61 3.54 12.92
N PHE A 216 27.27 3.64 12.96
CA PHE A 216 26.50 3.34 14.15
C PHE A 216 26.66 1.88 14.58
N ALA A 217 26.59 0.93 13.64
CA ALA A 217 26.77 -0.49 13.92
C ALA A 217 28.15 -0.78 14.53
N VAL A 218 29.22 -0.17 14.00
CA VAL A 218 30.58 -0.29 14.53
C VAL A 218 30.68 0.33 15.94
N GLN A 219 30.20 1.56 16.10
CA GLN A 219 30.29 2.28 17.37
C GLN A 219 29.57 1.56 18.51
N GLN A 220 28.43 0.92 18.21
CA GLN A 220 27.63 0.21 19.19
C GLN A 220 27.96 -1.29 19.31
N GLY A 221 28.99 -1.78 18.59
CA GLY A 221 29.36 -3.19 18.61
C GLY A 221 28.21 -4.13 18.20
N VAL A 222 27.45 -3.75 17.18
CA VAL A 222 26.29 -4.53 16.71
C VAL A 222 26.76 -5.86 16.12
N GLY A 223 26.32 -6.98 16.71
CA GLY A 223 26.71 -8.33 16.29
C GLY A 223 25.96 -8.86 15.06
N GLY A 224 25.01 -8.11 14.51
CA GLY A 224 24.28 -8.47 13.30
C GLY A 224 23.19 -7.47 12.96
N LEU A 225 22.88 -7.33 11.67
CA LEU A 225 21.84 -6.45 11.16
C LEU A 225 20.73 -7.27 10.51
N VAL A 226 19.47 -6.90 10.75
CA VAL A 226 18.30 -7.47 10.09
C VAL A 226 17.48 -6.34 9.47
N THR A 227 17.06 -6.49 8.22
CA THR A 227 16.18 -5.55 7.52
C THR A 227 14.97 -6.26 6.92
N ASP A 228 13.91 -5.50 6.68
CA ASP A 228 12.76 -5.97 5.90
C ASP A 228 13.04 -5.98 4.38
N PHE A 229 12.09 -6.52 3.63
CA PHE A 229 12.13 -6.64 2.18
C PHE A 229 11.26 -5.57 1.50
N CYS A 230 11.80 -4.99 0.43
CA CYS A 230 11.03 -4.21 -0.53
C CYS A 230 11.60 -4.47 -1.94
N PRO A 231 10.77 -4.79 -2.95
CA PRO A 231 11.27 -5.12 -4.29
C PRO A 231 11.64 -3.89 -5.13
N LEU A 232 11.33 -2.68 -4.64
CA LEU A 232 11.56 -1.45 -5.39
C LEU A 232 13.04 -1.10 -5.49
N ARG A 233 13.42 -0.52 -6.64
CA ARG A 233 14.80 -0.20 -7.01
C ARG A 233 15.55 0.60 -5.94
N VAL A 234 14.92 1.63 -5.39
CA VAL A 234 15.54 2.55 -4.43
C VAL A 234 15.78 1.88 -3.07
N PRO A 235 14.78 1.26 -2.41
CA PRO A 235 15.01 0.47 -1.20
C PRO A 235 16.02 -0.67 -1.36
N ARG A 236 15.99 -1.39 -2.49
CA ARG A 236 17.00 -2.43 -2.78
C ARG A 236 18.40 -1.85 -2.83
N GLN A 237 18.57 -0.69 -3.48
CA GLN A 237 19.86 -0.01 -3.52
C GLN A 237 20.33 0.41 -2.12
N TRP A 238 19.43 0.82 -1.21
CA TRP A 238 19.83 1.14 0.17
C TRP A 238 20.38 -0.07 0.91
N VAL A 239 19.75 -1.23 0.73
CA VAL A 239 20.22 -2.50 1.33
C VAL A 239 21.60 -2.86 0.78
N GLU A 240 21.81 -2.78 -0.52
CA GLU A 240 23.13 -3.04 -1.12
C GLU A 240 24.19 -2.01 -0.67
N ASP A 241 23.87 -0.72 -0.67
CA ASP A 241 24.78 0.35 -0.23
C ASP A 241 25.19 0.18 1.23
N VAL A 242 24.30 -0.32 2.10
CA VAL A 242 24.62 -0.64 3.49
C VAL A 242 25.48 -1.90 3.57
N ARG A 243 25.13 -2.96 2.83
CA ARG A 243 25.87 -4.22 2.78
C ARG A 243 27.34 -4.00 2.38
N GLU A 244 27.59 -3.15 1.39
CA GLU A 244 28.94 -2.85 0.91
C GLU A 244 29.81 -2.08 1.91
N ARG A 245 29.20 -1.45 2.92
CA ARG A 245 29.87 -0.60 3.90
C ARG A 245 29.88 -1.16 5.31
N LEU A 246 29.09 -2.20 5.55
CA LEU A 246 29.13 -2.93 6.82
C LEU A 246 30.47 -3.67 6.95
N PRO A 247 31.02 -3.78 8.17
CA PRO A 247 32.15 -4.66 8.43
C PRO A 247 31.86 -6.09 8.00
N GLU A 248 32.86 -6.80 7.44
CA GLU A 248 32.70 -8.16 6.94
C GLU A 248 32.28 -9.17 8.02
N ASP A 249 32.57 -8.88 9.29
CA ASP A 249 32.23 -9.70 10.45
C ASP A 249 30.82 -9.46 10.99
N VAL A 250 30.09 -8.45 10.49
CA VAL A 250 28.70 -8.19 10.88
C VAL A 250 27.74 -8.88 9.90
N PRO A 251 27.06 -9.97 10.30
CA PRO A 251 26.10 -10.64 9.43
C PRO A 251 24.93 -9.71 9.11
N PHE A 252 24.49 -9.73 7.85
CA PHE A 252 23.36 -8.94 7.39
C PHE A 252 22.28 -9.84 6.77
N VAL A 253 21.08 -9.82 7.34
CA VAL A 253 19.94 -10.66 6.95
C VAL A 253 18.78 -9.81 6.47
N GLN A 254 18.13 -10.22 5.39
CA GLN A 254 16.87 -9.65 4.94
C GLN A 254 15.71 -10.63 5.17
N VAL A 255 14.59 -10.12 5.67
CA VAL A 255 13.36 -10.89 5.97
C VAL A 255 12.19 -10.28 5.22
N ASP A 256 11.41 -11.11 4.52
CA ASP A 256 10.12 -10.65 3.97
C ASP A 256 9.09 -10.54 5.09
N ALA A 257 8.95 -9.33 5.63
CA ALA A 257 7.97 -8.97 6.65
C ALA A 257 6.66 -8.41 6.07
N HIS A 258 6.57 -8.30 4.73
CA HIS A 258 5.46 -7.62 4.06
C HIS A 258 4.47 -8.61 3.43
N ASN A 259 4.98 -9.69 2.83
CA ASN A 259 4.19 -10.74 2.19
C ASN A 259 3.89 -11.89 3.17
N ILE A 260 2.81 -12.63 2.93
CA ILE A 260 2.51 -13.82 3.73
C ILE A 260 3.49 -14.92 3.33
N VAL A 261 3.64 -15.15 2.03
CA VAL A 261 4.64 -16.08 1.49
C VAL A 261 5.79 -15.24 0.94
N PRO A 262 7.06 -15.43 1.39
CA PRO A 262 8.17 -14.61 0.94
C PRO A 262 8.27 -14.55 -0.58
N CYS A 263 8.52 -13.36 -1.14
CA CYS A 263 8.42 -13.12 -2.58
C CYS A 263 9.26 -14.09 -3.43
N TRP A 264 10.49 -14.39 -3.00
CA TRP A 264 11.39 -15.35 -3.66
C TRP A 264 11.01 -16.82 -3.46
N VAL A 265 10.21 -17.13 -2.44
CA VAL A 265 9.67 -18.48 -2.17
C VAL A 265 8.39 -18.73 -2.97
N THR A 266 7.54 -17.70 -3.12
CA THR A 266 6.26 -17.79 -3.85
C THR A 266 6.44 -18.25 -5.29
N SER A 267 7.45 -17.73 -5.99
CA SER A 267 7.78 -18.12 -7.37
C SER A 267 9.24 -17.81 -7.68
N PRO A 268 9.97 -18.66 -8.43
CA PRO A 268 11.35 -18.41 -8.84
C PRO A 268 11.46 -17.47 -10.07
N LYS A 269 10.35 -16.87 -10.50
CA LYS A 269 10.28 -16.01 -11.69
C LYS A 269 9.09 -15.06 -11.64
N GLN A 270 9.10 -14.07 -12.54
CA GLN A 270 7.94 -13.22 -12.82
C GLN A 270 6.75 -14.06 -13.31
N GLU A 271 5.59 -13.83 -12.70
CA GLU A 271 4.34 -14.48 -13.03
C GLU A 271 3.50 -13.66 -14.01
N TYR A 272 2.93 -14.35 -15.01
CA TYR A 272 2.22 -13.66 -16.09
C TYR A 272 0.94 -12.98 -15.58
N SER A 273 0.20 -13.63 -14.68
CA SER A 273 -1.12 -13.16 -14.24
C SER A 273 -1.48 -13.66 -12.85
N ALA A 274 -2.53 -13.09 -12.26
CA ALA A 274 -3.13 -13.60 -11.02
C ALA A 274 -3.49 -15.09 -11.12
N ARG A 275 -3.87 -15.60 -12.31
CA ARG A 275 -4.17 -17.02 -12.51
C ARG A 275 -2.98 -17.92 -12.21
N THR A 276 -1.77 -17.52 -12.58
CA THR A 276 -0.58 -18.37 -12.51
C THR A 276 0.09 -18.33 -11.13
N ILE A 277 0.07 -17.17 -10.45
CA ILE A 277 0.60 -17.05 -9.09
C ILE A 277 -0.37 -17.56 -8.01
N ARG A 278 -1.69 -17.45 -8.22
CA ARG A 278 -2.72 -17.83 -7.24
C ARG A 278 -2.52 -19.24 -6.69
N GLY A 279 -2.31 -20.21 -7.58
CA GLY A 279 -2.11 -21.61 -7.18
C GLY A 279 -0.88 -21.78 -6.29
N LYS A 280 0.21 -21.07 -6.59
CA LYS A 280 1.49 -21.12 -5.86
C LYS A 280 1.42 -20.50 -4.47
N ILE A 281 0.70 -19.38 -4.34
CA ILE A 281 0.42 -18.76 -3.04
C ILE A 281 -0.46 -19.71 -2.22
N HIS A 282 -1.62 -20.12 -2.76
CA HIS A 282 -2.56 -20.94 -2.00
C HIS A 282 -2.01 -22.30 -1.57
N SER A 283 -1.11 -22.91 -2.34
CA SER A 283 -0.45 -24.16 -1.92
C SER A 283 0.46 -23.97 -0.71
N GLN A 284 0.96 -22.75 -0.48
CA GLN A 284 1.90 -22.41 0.59
C GLN A 284 1.24 -21.73 1.78
N LEU A 285 0.04 -21.15 1.62
CA LEU A 285 -0.69 -20.54 2.74
C LEU A 285 -0.85 -21.45 3.98
N PRO A 286 -1.08 -22.79 3.87
CA PRO A 286 -1.14 -23.63 5.07
C PRO A 286 0.13 -23.62 5.93
N GLU A 287 1.29 -23.38 5.32
CA GLU A 287 2.59 -23.31 6.00
C GLU A 287 2.88 -21.90 6.52
N PHE A 288 2.59 -20.87 5.72
CA PHE A 288 3.02 -19.50 6.01
C PHE A 288 1.96 -18.63 6.70
N LEU A 289 0.66 -18.89 6.50
CA LEU A 289 -0.42 -18.13 7.14
C LEU A 289 -0.66 -18.63 8.57
N THR A 290 0.26 -18.28 9.45
CA THR A 290 0.26 -18.68 10.87
C THR A 290 0.00 -17.48 11.78
N GLU A 291 -0.39 -17.73 13.03
CA GLU A 291 -0.42 -16.69 14.05
C GLU A 291 1.01 -16.20 14.38
N PHE A 292 1.13 -14.93 14.71
CA PHE A 292 2.40 -14.36 15.12
C PHE A 292 2.71 -14.70 16.58
N PRO A 293 3.93 -15.18 16.90
CA PRO A 293 4.35 -15.24 18.28
C PRO A 293 4.37 -13.82 18.88
N PRO A 294 3.99 -13.65 20.16
CA PRO A 294 4.06 -12.35 20.81
C PRO A 294 5.51 -11.89 20.90
N VAL A 295 5.77 -10.61 20.62
CA VAL A 295 7.07 -10.00 20.93
C VAL A 295 7.17 -9.91 22.44
N ILE A 296 8.20 -10.52 23.00
CA ILE A 296 8.46 -10.51 24.44
C ILE A 296 9.37 -9.34 24.80
N ARG A 297 9.30 -8.91 26.06
CA ARG A 297 10.24 -7.95 26.61
C ARG A 297 11.67 -8.51 26.51
N HIS A 298 12.60 -7.73 25.98
CA HIS A 298 13.97 -8.17 25.81
C HIS A 298 14.61 -8.47 27.18
N PRO A 299 15.22 -9.66 27.37
CA PRO A 299 15.70 -10.09 28.69
C PRO A 299 16.97 -9.36 29.13
N HIS A 300 17.75 -8.86 28.17
CA HIS A 300 18.98 -8.11 28.44
C HIS A 300 18.70 -6.59 28.35
N PRO A 301 19.19 -5.78 29.30
CA PRO A 301 19.11 -4.33 29.19
C PRO A 301 19.89 -3.84 27.96
N PRO A 302 19.46 -2.75 27.31
CA PRO A 302 20.18 -2.20 26.18
C PRO A 302 21.55 -1.69 26.63
N SER A 303 22.61 -2.18 25.98
CA SER A 303 23.98 -1.67 26.14
C SER A 303 24.11 -0.23 25.61
N CYS A 304 23.31 0.11 24.60
CA CYS A 304 23.18 1.45 24.04
C CYS A 304 21.74 1.96 24.28
N PRO A 305 21.50 2.83 25.29
CA PRO A 305 20.20 3.45 25.46
C PRO A 305 19.94 4.45 24.31
N ALA A 306 18.69 4.50 23.85
CA ALA A 306 18.28 5.48 22.84
C ALA A 306 18.06 6.85 23.49
N GLU A 307 18.62 7.89 22.88
CA GLU A 307 18.37 9.27 23.29
C GLU A 307 16.93 9.72 22.98
N PRO A 308 16.35 10.64 23.77
CA PRO A 308 15.05 11.22 23.47
C PRO A 308 15.02 11.87 22.08
N ILE A 309 14.03 11.49 21.28
CA ILE A 309 13.89 12.01 19.91
C ILE A 309 13.30 13.42 19.94
N ALA A 310 14.05 14.38 19.43
CA ALA A 310 13.58 15.74 19.17
C ALA A 310 12.72 15.80 17.89
N TRP A 311 11.47 15.34 17.98
CA TRP A 311 10.55 15.22 16.84
C TRP A 311 10.41 16.51 16.03
N ASP A 312 10.29 17.66 16.70
CA ASP A 312 10.13 18.96 16.02
C ASP A 312 11.33 19.35 15.17
N ALA A 313 12.54 19.08 15.68
CA ALA A 313 13.78 19.29 14.94
C ALA A 313 13.87 18.31 13.76
N CYS A 314 13.49 17.05 13.97
CA CYS A 314 13.43 16.05 12.89
C CYS A 314 12.52 16.54 11.77
N TYR A 315 11.28 16.94 12.07
CA TYR A 315 10.32 17.43 11.07
C TYR A 315 10.77 18.72 10.37
N SER A 316 11.44 19.61 11.09
CA SER A 316 11.97 20.86 10.53
C SER A 316 13.15 20.62 9.59
N SER A 317 13.90 19.54 9.79
CA SER A 317 15.05 19.17 8.95
C SER A 317 14.68 18.60 7.57
N LEU A 318 13.42 18.18 7.40
CA LEU A 318 12.95 17.51 6.19
C LEU A 318 12.73 18.50 5.04
N GLN A 319 13.35 18.22 3.89
CA GLN A 319 13.15 18.96 2.64
C GLN A 319 12.13 18.25 1.75
N VAL A 320 10.86 18.39 2.11
CA VAL A 320 9.73 17.73 1.44
C VAL A 320 8.80 18.76 0.81
N ASP A 321 8.02 18.33 -0.17
CA ASP A 321 6.99 19.18 -0.73
C ASP A 321 5.84 19.39 0.28
N ARG A 322 5.64 20.64 0.71
CA ARG A 322 4.60 21.00 1.68
C ARG A 322 3.30 21.50 1.03
N SER A 323 3.22 21.50 -0.30
CA SER A 323 2.00 21.88 -1.03
C SER A 323 0.93 20.78 -1.00
N VAL A 324 1.33 19.52 -0.78
CA VAL A 324 0.40 18.41 -0.55
C VAL A 324 0.03 18.37 0.93
N ALA A 325 -1.25 18.63 1.22
CA ALA A 325 -1.74 18.69 2.59
C ALA A 325 -1.91 17.30 3.22
N GLU A 326 -1.87 17.26 4.55
CA GLU A 326 -2.22 16.07 5.32
C GLU A 326 -3.71 15.75 5.20
N VAL A 327 -4.05 14.46 5.31
CA VAL A 327 -5.43 14.02 5.30
C VAL A 327 -6.00 13.96 6.71
N GLU A 328 -7.29 14.25 6.84
CA GLU A 328 -7.95 14.27 8.15
C GLU A 328 -8.52 12.90 8.56
N TRP A 329 -8.82 12.03 7.59
CA TRP A 329 -9.57 10.78 7.84
C TRP A 329 -8.68 9.60 8.24
N ALA A 330 -7.39 9.62 7.89
CA ALA A 330 -6.47 8.50 8.11
C ALA A 330 -5.50 8.81 9.25
N THR A 331 -5.89 8.51 10.50
CA THR A 331 -4.96 8.61 11.63
C THR A 331 -3.87 7.53 11.51
N PRO A 332 -2.59 7.89 11.45
CA PRO A 332 -1.52 6.91 11.25
C PRO A 332 -1.18 6.12 12.53
N GLY A 333 -0.56 4.95 12.36
CA GLY A 333 -0.09 4.05 13.43
C GLY A 333 -0.91 2.75 13.57
N THR A 334 -0.30 1.74 14.21
CA THR A 334 -0.83 0.38 14.34
C THR A 334 -2.22 0.32 14.97
N SER A 335 -2.44 1.00 16.09
CA SER A 335 -3.73 0.97 16.79
C SER A 335 -4.86 1.53 15.92
N ALA A 336 -4.61 2.62 15.19
CA ALA A 336 -5.59 3.23 14.29
C ALA A 336 -5.88 2.31 13.09
N GLY A 337 -4.85 1.70 12.51
CA GLY A 337 -5.03 0.75 11.41
C GLY A 337 -5.81 -0.51 11.83
N LEU A 338 -5.55 -1.04 13.03
CA LEU A 338 -6.32 -2.14 13.59
C LEU A 338 -7.78 -1.75 13.87
N ALA A 339 -8.05 -0.53 14.31
CA ALA A 339 -9.42 -0.03 14.46
C ALA A 339 -10.14 0.07 13.09
N VAL A 340 -9.44 0.51 12.04
CA VAL A 340 -9.98 0.52 10.66
C VAL A 340 -10.27 -0.91 10.17
N LEU A 341 -9.41 -1.88 10.46
CA LEU A 341 -9.63 -3.30 10.16
C LEU A 341 -10.86 -3.83 10.90
N GLN A 342 -11.00 -3.53 12.19
CA GLN A 342 -12.16 -3.96 12.98
C GLN A 342 -13.47 -3.37 12.44
N SER A 343 -13.51 -2.08 12.13
CA SER A 343 -14.68 -1.45 11.50
C SER A 343 -14.97 -2.05 10.12
N PHE A 344 -13.93 -2.33 9.30
CA PHE A 344 -14.13 -3.04 8.04
C PHE A 344 -14.82 -4.39 8.24
N ILE A 345 -14.33 -5.22 9.16
CA ILE A 345 -14.90 -6.54 9.46
C ILE A 345 -16.34 -6.43 9.96
N ALA A 346 -16.61 -5.49 10.88
CA ALA A 346 -17.91 -5.34 11.51
C ALA A 346 -18.98 -4.80 10.55
N GLU A 347 -18.64 -3.82 9.72
CA GLU A 347 -19.63 -3.00 9.01
C GLU A 347 -19.65 -3.23 7.49
N ARG A 348 -18.50 -3.54 6.89
CA ARG A 348 -18.30 -3.42 5.43
C ARG A 348 -17.95 -4.73 4.75
N LEU A 349 -17.33 -5.67 5.48
CA LEU A 349 -16.89 -6.96 4.94
C LEU A 349 -18.06 -7.72 4.29
N LYS A 350 -19.25 -7.72 4.91
CA LYS A 350 -20.43 -8.41 4.34
C LYS A 350 -20.74 -7.99 2.90
N SER A 351 -20.61 -6.70 2.57
CA SER A 351 -20.96 -6.17 1.25
C SER A 351 -19.75 -6.03 0.30
N PHE A 352 -18.53 -6.25 0.79
CA PHE A 352 -17.28 -6.06 0.04
C PHE A 352 -17.30 -6.69 -1.36
N SER A 353 -17.62 -7.99 -1.50
CA SER A 353 -17.61 -8.65 -2.82
C SER A 353 -18.52 -7.96 -3.84
N SER A 354 -19.72 -7.58 -3.40
CA SER A 354 -20.77 -7.04 -4.26
C SER A 354 -20.64 -5.52 -4.52
N GLN A 355 -20.02 -4.77 -3.62
CA GLN A 355 -20.02 -3.29 -3.65
C GLN A 355 -18.62 -2.67 -3.84
N ARG A 356 -17.51 -3.44 -3.80
CA ARG A 356 -16.14 -2.90 -3.95
C ARG A 356 -15.86 -2.14 -5.25
N ASN A 357 -16.72 -2.28 -6.27
CA ASN A 357 -16.58 -1.63 -7.56
C ASN A 357 -17.49 -0.40 -7.72
N ASP A 358 -18.28 -0.05 -6.71
CA ASP A 358 -19.12 1.15 -6.70
C ASP A 358 -18.48 2.22 -5.82
N PRO A 359 -17.91 3.29 -6.40
CA PRO A 359 -17.25 4.36 -5.64
C PRO A 359 -18.20 5.18 -4.76
N ASN A 360 -19.52 5.04 -4.93
CA ASN A 360 -20.48 5.68 -4.04
C ASN A 360 -20.74 4.89 -2.75
N LYS A 361 -20.19 3.66 -2.64
CA LYS A 361 -20.42 2.76 -1.51
C LYS A 361 -19.19 2.70 -0.62
N VAL A 362 -19.41 2.80 0.68
CA VAL A 362 -18.36 2.62 1.69
C VAL A 362 -18.14 1.12 1.91
N ALA A 363 -17.59 0.43 0.90
CA ALA A 363 -17.44 -1.03 0.90
C ALA A 363 -15.99 -1.50 1.06
N LEU A 364 -15.01 -0.70 0.64
CA LEU A 364 -13.58 -1.04 0.73
C LEU A 364 -13.12 -1.10 2.19
N SER A 365 -11.99 -1.77 2.45
CA SER A 365 -11.39 -1.81 3.79
C SER A 365 -10.79 -0.48 4.23
N ASN A 366 -10.31 0.31 3.26
CA ASN A 366 -9.47 1.49 3.45
C ASN A 366 -8.11 1.22 4.11
N LEU A 367 -7.63 -0.04 4.12
CA LEU A 367 -6.39 -0.41 4.81
C LEU A 367 -5.10 -0.11 4.03
N SER A 368 -5.19 0.29 2.76
CA SER A 368 -4.00 0.45 1.91
C SER A 368 -2.95 1.43 2.46
N PRO A 369 -3.28 2.57 3.11
CA PRO A 369 -2.27 3.42 3.74
C PRO A 369 -1.49 2.71 4.85
N TRP A 370 -2.17 1.92 5.68
CA TRP A 370 -1.54 1.20 6.79
C TRP A 370 -0.75 -0.02 6.33
N PHE A 371 -1.19 -0.68 5.25
CA PHE A 371 -0.42 -1.75 4.61
C PHE A 371 0.86 -1.19 3.98
N HIS A 372 0.76 -0.11 3.21
CA HIS A 372 1.90 0.53 2.55
C HIS A 372 3.04 0.86 3.53
N PHE A 373 2.73 1.53 4.64
CA PHE A 373 3.72 1.90 5.65
C PHE A 373 4.07 0.77 6.65
N GLY A 374 3.58 -0.46 6.45
CA GLY A 374 3.84 -1.58 7.38
C GLY A 374 3.26 -1.39 8.79
N GLN A 375 2.32 -0.46 8.96
CA GLN A 375 1.70 -0.17 10.26
C GLN A 375 0.70 -1.26 10.67
N VAL A 376 0.16 -2.00 9.70
CA VAL A 376 -0.65 -3.20 9.94
C VAL A 376 -0.16 -4.30 9.01
N SER A 377 0.16 -5.46 9.58
CA SER A 377 0.47 -6.65 8.79
C SER A 377 -0.77 -7.12 8.00
N THR A 378 -0.61 -7.33 6.69
CA THR A 378 -1.67 -7.92 5.89
C THR A 378 -1.97 -9.36 6.32
N GLN A 379 -0.97 -10.13 6.77
CA GLN A 379 -1.20 -11.45 7.35
C GLN A 379 -2.14 -11.39 8.55
N ARG A 380 -1.93 -10.43 9.47
CA ARG A 380 -2.86 -10.17 10.59
C ARG A 380 -4.26 -9.87 10.07
N ALA A 381 -4.40 -9.01 9.07
CA ALA A 381 -5.71 -8.70 8.48
C ALA A 381 -6.41 -9.94 7.88
N ILE A 382 -5.66 -10.81 7.20
CA ILE A 382 -6.21 -12.06 6.65
C ILE A 382 -6.65 -13.02 7.76
N LEU A 383 -5.84 -13.20 8.82
CA LEU A 383 -6.21 -14.05 9.96
C LEU A 383 -7.53 -13.58 10.60
N GLU A 384 -7.70 -12.27 10.80
CA GLU A 384 -8.94 -11.71 11.36
C GLU A 384 -10.14 -11.88 10.43
N VAL A 385 -9.99 -11.55 9.15
CA VAL A 385 -11.07 -11.66 8.17
C VAL A 385 -11.50 -13.13 7.95
N GLN A 386 -10.56 -14.09 8.01
CA GLN A 386 -10.87 -15.51 7.85
C GLN A 386 -11.80 -16.07 8.93
N LYS A 387 -11.79 -15.50 10.15
CA LYS A 387 -12.74 -15.87 11.22
C LYS A 387 -14.20 -15.69 10.79
N HIS A 388 -14.47 -14.77 9.87
CA HIS A 388 -15.80 -14.44 9.36
C HIS A 388 -16.16 -15.18 8.06
N ARG A 389 -15.29 -16.05 7.54
CA ARG A 389 -15.49 -16.72 6.25
C ARG A 389 -16.76 -17.57 6.19
N ARG A 390 -17.17 -18.19 7.30
CA ARG A 390 -18.42 -18.97 7.35
C ARG A 390 -19.65 -18.11 7.10
N ALA A 391 -19.64 -16.86 7.57
CA ALA A 391 -20.77 -15.93 7.42
C ALA A 391 -20.70 -15.13 6.10
N HIS A 392 -19.50 -14.80 5.63
CA HIS A 392 -19.28 -13.88 4.51
C HIS A 392 -18.30 -14.44 3.47
N LYS A 393 -18.47 -15.70 3.09
CA LYS A 393 -17.51 -16.46 2.27
C LYS A 393 -17.05 -15.71 1.02
N GLU A 394 -17.98 -15.19 0.22
CA GLU A 394 -17.66 -14.51 -1.04
C GLU A 394 -16.83 -13.24 -0.82
N SER A 395 -17.18 -12.46 0.19
CA SER A 395 -16.45 -11.24 0.54
C SER A 395 -15.08 -11.53 1.14
N VAL A 396 -14.96 -12.55 1.98
CA VAL A 396 -13.66 -12.98 2.52
C VAL A 396 -12.76 -13.48 1.41
N ASP A 397 -13.27 -14.35 0.52
CA ASP A 397 -12.48 -14.87 -0.60
C ASP A 397 -12.08 -13.74 -1.57
N ALA A 398 -12.97 -12.78 -1.83
CA ALA A 398 -12.65 -11.60 -2.64
C ALA A 398 -11.60 -10.70 -1.96
N PHE A 399 -11.66 -10.52 -0.63
CA PHE A 399 -10.66 -9.74 0.09
C PHE A 399 -9.29 -10.43 0.08
N VAL A 400 -9.24 -11.75 0.27
CA VAL A 400 -8.00 -12.54 0.16
C VAL A 400 -7.40 -12.46 -1.24
N GLU A 401 -8.23 -12.53 -2.30
CA GLU A 401 -7.75 -12.36 -3.67
C GLU A 401 -7.06 -11.00 -3.87
N GLU A 402 -7.66 -9.90 -3.39
CA GLU A 402 -7.08 -8.57 -3.59
C GLU A 402 -5.88 -8.31 -2.65
N ALA A 403 -6.00 -8.64 -1.36
CA ALA A 403 -4.98 -8.32 -0.35
C ALA A 403 -3.79 -9.30 -0.33
N VAL A 404 -3.94 -10.51 -0.90
CA VAL A 404 -2.86 -11.51 -0.99
C VAL A 404 -2.46 -11.71 -2.44
N VAL A 405 -3.34 -12.28 -3.27
CA VAL A 405 -2.95 -12.70 -4.63
C VAL A 405 -2.55 -11.51 -5.50
N ARG A 406 -3.32 -10.43 -5.51
CA ARG A 406 -3.01 -9.24 -6.32
C ARG A 406 -1.84 -8.46 -5.76
N ARG A 407 -1.78 -8.31 -4.43
CA ARG A 407 -0.70 -7.59 -3.74
C ARG A 407 0.66 -8.27 -3.92
N GLU A 408 0.74 -9.56 -3.61
CA GLU A 408 2.01 -10.31 -3.73
C GLU A 408 2.41 -10.55 -5.19
N LEU A 409 1.46 -10.51 -6.13
CA LEU A 409 1.78 -10.45 -7.57
C LEU A 409 2.48 -9.14 -7.95
N ALA A 410 2.11 -8.03 -7.31
CA ALA A 410 2.74 -6.75 -7.57
C ALA A 410 4.20 -6.75 -7.10
N ASP A 411 4.46 -7.32 -5.91
CA ASP A 411 5.81 -7.55 -5.40
C ASP A 411 6.61 -8.48 -6.32
N ASN A 412 6.02 -9.60 -6.74
CA ASN A 412 6.63 -10.51 -7.70
C ASN A 412 7.03 -9.80 -9.00
N PHE A 413 6.16 -8.94 -9.55
CA PHE A 413 6.46 -8.20 -10.77
C PHE A 413 7.63 -7.24 -10.56
N CYS A 414 7.61 -6.42 -9.50
CA CYS A 414 8.66 -5.44 -9.24
C CYS A 414 10.01 -6.10 -8.87
N TYR A 415 9.97 -7.28 -8.23
CA TYR A 415 11.17 -8.01 -7.84
C TYR A 415 11.93 -8.58 -9.05
N TYR A 416 11.19 -9.16 -10.00
CA TYR A 416 11.76 -9.84 -11.17
C TYR A 416 11.91 -8.95 -12.40
N ASN A 417 11.32 -7.75 -12.42
CA ASN A 417 11.36 -6.84 -13.56
C ASN A 417 12.03 -5.52 -13.19
N GLU A 418 13.29 -5.34 -13.56
CA GLU A 418 14.03 -4.09 -13.29
C GLU A 418 13.41 -2.85 -13.95
N ASN A 419 12.58 -3.06 -14.97
CA ASN A 419 11.89 -2.04 -15.76
C ASN A 419 10.42 -1.89 -15.33
N TYR A 420 10.08 -2.22 -14.08
CA TYR A 420 8.70 -2.27 -13.56
C TYR A 420 7.92 -0.94 -13.66
N ASP A 421 8.60 0.18 -13.89
CA ASP A 421 8.06 1.54 -13.99
C ASP A 421 8.13 2.12 -15.42
N SER A 422 8.33 1.27 -16.44
CA SER A 422 8.49 1.70 -17.83
C SER A 422 7.77 0.79 -18.83
N LEU A 423 7.58 1.27 -20.07
CA LEU A 423 6.95 0.48 -21.14
C LEU A 423 7.77 -0.79 -21.47
N GLN A 424 9.10 -0.74 -21.28
CA GLN A 424 10.00 -1.86 -21.50
C GLN A 424 9.69 -3.03 -20.57
N GLY A 425 9.14 -2.77 -19.38
CA GLY A 425 8.69 -3.79 -18.44
C GLY A 425 7.39 -4.50 -18.84
N ALA A 426 6.67 -4.01 -19.86
CA ALA A 426 5.41 -4.62 -20.31
C ALA A 426 5.64 -5.90 -21.14
N TYR A 427 4.60 -6.72 -21.30
CA TYR A 427 4.68 -7.89 -22.18
C TYR A 427 4.81 -7.51 -23.66
N SER A 428 5.45 -8.36 -24.44
CA SER A 428 5.72 -8.12 -25.88
C SER A 428 4.47 -7.80 -26.69
N TRP A 429 3.33 -8.45 -26.40
CA TRP A 429 2.07 -8.18 -27.09
C TRP A 429 1.56 -6.76 -26.83
N ALA A 430 1.74 -6.25 -25.61
CA ALA A 430 1.30 -4.91 -25.21
C ALA A 430 2.21 -3.84 -25.81
N GLN A 431 3.53 -4.05 -25.76
CA GLN A 431 4.49 -3.17 -26.43
C GLN A 431 4.21 -3.08 -27.94
N THR A 432 3.90 -4.22 -28.56
CA THR A 432 3.61 -4.29 -30.01
C THR A 432 2.32 -3.55 -30.35
N THR A 433 1.23 -3.82 -29.63
CA THR A 433 -0.05 -3.16 -29.92
C THR A 433 0.02 -1.66 -29.70
N LEU A 434 0.66 -1.20 -28.62
CA LEU A 434 0.84 0.24 -28.37
C LEU A 434 1.71 0.91 -29.44
N ARG A 435 2.76 0.24 -29.92
CA ARG A 435 3.61 0.75 -31.02
C ARG A 435 2.83 0.88 -32.33
N LEU A 436 1.98 -0.09 -32.66
CA LEU A 436 1.16 -0.05 -33.89
C LEU A 436 0.21 1.16 -33.90
N HIS A 437 -0.30 1.55 -32.73
CA HIS A 437 -1.24 2.66 -32.56
C HIS A 437 -0.56 3.98 -32.17
N ALA A 438 0.77 4.04 -32.20
CA ALA A 438 1.53 5.23 -31.78
C ALA A 438 1.19 6.47 -32.62
N LYS A 439 0.81 6.30 -33.90
CA LYS A 439 0.49 7.40 -34.84
C LYS A 439 -0.99 7.77 -34.90
N ASP A 440 -1.85 7.07 -34.17
CA ASP A 440 -3.29 7.38 -34.19
C ASP A 440 -3.56 8.79 -33.68
N LYS A 441 -4.54 9.49 -34.24
CA LYS A 441 -4.89 10.82 -33.73
C LYS A 441 -5.50 10.69 -32.33
N ARG A 442 -4.94 11.39 -31.34
CA ARG A 442 -5.53 11.44 -29.99
C ARG A 442 -6.76 12.36 -30.01
N PRO A 443 -7.87 11.99 -29.35
CA PRO A 443 -9.06 12.84 -29.30
C PRO A 443 -8.81 14.12 -28.49
N PHE A 444 -7.98 14.03 -27.44
CA PHE A 444 -7.54 15.13 -26.59
C PHE A 444 -6.07 14.96 -26.26
N LEU A 445 -5.39 16.05 -25.92
CA LEU A 445 -4.03 16.05 -25.40
C LEU A 445 -3.99 17.00 -24.20
N TYR A 446 -3.62 16.46 -23.04
CA TYR A 446 -3.47 17.24 -21.81
C TYR A 446 -2.01 17.24 -21.36
N GLU A 447 -1.55 18.42 -20.95
CA GLU A 447 -0.29 18.56 -20.23
C GLU A 447 -0.46 18.08 -18.78
N LEU A 448 0.64 17.70 -18.13
CA LEU A 448 0.64 17.20 -16.75
C LEU A 448 -0.11 18.12 -15.78
N GLN A 449 0.09 19.44 -15.90
CA GLN A 449 -0.56 20.43 -15.05
C GLN A 449 -2.09 20.40 -15.18
N GLN A 450 -2.61 20.21 -16.41
CA GLN A 450 -4.06 20.17 -16.65
C GLN A 450 -4.68 18.90 -16.03
N LEU A 451 -3.98 17.78 -16.15
CA LEU A 451 -4.35 16.52 -15.49
C LEU A 451 -4.29 16.68 -13.97
N GLU A 452 -3.20 17.21 -13.42
CA GLU A 452 -3.02 17.40 -11.97
C GLU A 452 -4.11 18.28 -11.35
N GLN A 453 -4.49 19.36 -12.03
CA GLN A 453 -5.51 20.31 -11.61
C GLN A 453 -6.95 19.87 -11.92
N ALA A 454 -7.15 18.67 -12.49
CA ALA A 454 -8.47 18.14 -12.84
C ALA A 454 -9.27 19.06 -13.80
N THR A 455 -8.61 19.56 -14.85
CA THR A 455 -9.20 20.49 -15.83
C THR A 455 -9.45 19.83 -17.19
N THR A 456 -9.82 18.56 -17.20
CA THR A 456 -10.16 17.83 -18.43
C THR A 456 -11.62 18.04 -18.83
N HIS A 457 -11.98 17.59 -20.03
CA HIS A 457 -13.35 17.58 -20.52
C HIS A 457 -14.24 16.53 -19.82
N ASP A 458 -13.66 15.57 -19.09
CA ASP A 458 -14.36 14.45 -18.48
C ASP A 458 -14.60 14.72 -16.99
N PRO A 459 -15.84 15.01 -16.57
CA PRO A 459 -16.15 15.34 -15.18
C PRO A 459 -15.91 14.18 -14.21
N LEU A 460 -16.07 12.92 -14.65
CA LEU A 460 -15.79 11.75 -13.81
C LEU A 460 -14.29 11.60 -13.60
N TRP A 461 -13.47 11.84 -14.63
CA TRP A 461 -12.02 11.82 -14.51
C TRP A 461 -11.55 12.93 -13.55
N ASN A 462 -12.07 14.14 -13.71
CA ASN A 462 -11.76 15.27 -12.83
C ASN A 462 -12.16 14.97 -11.37
N ALA A 463 -13.34 14.40 -11.15
CA ALA A 463 -13.81 13.97 -9.82
C ALA A 463 -12.88 12.92 -9.19
N ALA A 464 -12.42 11.94 -9.97
CA ALA A 464 -11.48 10.93 -9.49
C ALA A 464 -10.12 11.54 -9.11
N GLN A 465 -9.58 12.44 -9.95
CA GLN A 465 -8.36 13.18 -9.65
C GLN A 465 -8.52 14.02 -8.37
N LEU A 466 -9.64 14.73 -8.21
CA LEU A 466 -9.91 15.53 -7.02
C LEU A 466 -10.10 14.69 -5.75
N GLN A 467 -10.64 13.46 -5.86
CA GLN A 467 -10.67 12.53 -4.75
C GLN A 467 -9.24 12.20 -4.30
N MET A 468 -8.35 11.86 -5.24
CA MET A 468 -6.96 11.56 -4.94
C MET A 468 -6.26 12.75 -4.26
N VAL A 469 -6.39 13.96 -4.81
CA VAL A 469 -5.75 15.16 -4.27
C VAL A 469 -6.29 15.54 -2.88
N ARG A 470 -7.59 15.41 -2.64
CA ARG A 470 -8.23 15.85 -1.38
C ARG A 470 -8.16 14.81 -0.27
N GLU A 471 -8.27 13.53 -0.61
CA GLU A 471 -8.36 12.44 0.37
C GLU A 471 -7.10 11.59 0.44
N GLY A 472 -6.13 11.81 -0.45
CA GLY A 472 -4.93 10.97 -0.56
C GLY A 472 -5.25 9.50 -0.85
N LYS A 473 -6.46 9.19 -1.33
CA LYS A 473 -6.93 7.83 -1.60
C LYS A 473 -8.03 7.78 -2.67
N MET A 474 -7.66 7.59 -3.93
CA MET A 474 -8.65 7.35 -4.98
C MET A 474 -9.34 5.98 -4.82
N HIS A 475 -10.63 5.90 -5.12
CA HIS A 475 -11.34 4.62 -5.14
C HIS A 475 -10.74 3.66 -6.18
N GLY A 476 -10.48 2.40 -5.81
CA GLY A 476 -9.74 1.44 -6.66
C GLY A 476 -10.35 1.20 -8.04
N PHE A 477 -11.69 1.21 -8.16
CA PHE A 477 -12.35 1.15 -9.47
C PHE A 477 -11.99 2.35 -10.36
N LEU A 478 -11.91 3.55 -9.77
CA LEU A 478 -11.62 4.78 -10.48
C LEU A 478 -10.14 4.91 -10.83
N ARG A 479 -9.21 4.35 -10.04
CA ARG A 479 -7.78 4.29 -10.44
C ARG A 479 -7.60 3.64 -11.82
N MET A 480 -8.33 2.55 -12.09
CA MET A 480 -8.33 1.91 -13.40
C MET A 480 -8.87 2.82 -14.51
N TYR A 481 -9.98 3.51 -14.25
CA TYR A 481 -10.57 4.46 -15.21
C TYR A 481 -9.60 5.60 -15.49
N TRP A 482 -9.09 6.21 -14.42
CA TRP A 482 -8.21 7.35 -14.40
C TRP A 482 -6.93 7.10 -15.20
N ALA A 483 -6.20 6.02 -14.91
CA ALA A 483 -4.95 5.72 -15.61
C ALA A 483 -5.17 5.38 -17.10
N LYS A 484 -6.29 4.72 -17.44
CA LYS A 484 -6.64 4.43 -18.84
C LYS A 484 -6.94 5.68 -19.63
N LYS A 485 -7.53 6.70 -19.01
CA LYS A 485 -7.77 7.99 -19.66
C LYS A 485 -6.50 8.80 -19.86
N ILE A 486 -5.53 8.70 -18.94
CA ILE A 486 -4.21 9.29 -19.16
C ILE A 486 -3.57 8.72 -20.43
N LEU A 487 -3.64 7.41 -20.67
CA LEU A 487 -3.19 6.82 -21.95
C LEU A 487 -3.94 7.38 -23.17
N GLU A 488 -5.25 7.60 -23.06
CA GLU A 488 -6.06 8.11 -24.17
C GLU A 488 -5.75 9.58 -24.52
N TRP A 489 -5.28 10.37 -23.55
CA TRP A 489 -5.17 11.84 -23.65
C TRP A 489 -3.75 12.37 -23.49
N THR A 490 -2.75 11.52 -23.68
CA THR A 490 -1.33 11.90 -23.71
C THR A 490 -0.71 11.51 -25.06
N ARG A 491 0.48 12.05 -25.34
CA ARG A 491 1.14 11.89 -26.64
C ARG A 491 1.55 10.44 -26.89
N SER A 492 2.05 9.77 -25.86
CA SER A 492 2.58 8.41 -25.97
C SER A 492 2.31 7.59 -24.69
N PRO A 493 2.35 6.24 -24.76
CA PRO A 493 2.22 5.39 -23.58
C PRO A 493 3.33 5.62 -22.54
N GLU A 494 4.53 6.02 -22.95
CA GLU A 494 5.63 6.38 -22.04
C GLU A 494 5.28 7.65 -21.24
N GLU A 495 4.81 8.70 -21.92
CA GLU A 495 4.35 9.93 -21.25
C GLU A 495 3.15 9.64 -20.34
N ALA A 496 2.20 8.82 -20.80
CA ALA A 496 1.06 8.39 -20.01
C ALA A 496 1.49 7.72 -18.70
N LEU A 497 2.45 6.81 -18.80
CA LEU A 497 2.94 6.06 -17.66
C LEU A 497 3.72 6.96 -16.70
N GLN A 498 4.55 7.85 -17.22
CA GLN A 498 5.26 8.85 -16.42
C GLN A 498 4.29 9.74 -15.63
N PHE A 499 3.25 10.26 -16.28
CA PHE A 499 2.26 11.13 -15.63
C PHE A 499 1.44 10.36 -14.59
N ALA A 500 1.00 9.14 -14.92
CA ALA A 500 0.25 8.30 -13.99
C ALA A 500 1.06 7.94 -12.74
N ILE A 501 2.32 7.53 -12.90
CA ILE A 501 3.20 7.22 -11.76
C ILE A 501 3.45 8.48 -10.93
N TYR A 502 3.78 9.61 -11.55
CA TYR A 502 4.02 10.87 -10.83
C TYR A 502 2.82 11.28 -9.98
N LEU A 503 1.62 11.29 -10.56
CA LEU A 503 0.41 11.72 -9.85
C LEU A 503 0.03 10.73 -8.73
N ASN A 504 0.16 9.42 -8.98
CA ASN A 504 -0.06 8.39 -7.96
C ASN A 504 0.90 8.56 -6.78
N ASP A 505 2.19 8.68 -7.05
CA ASP A 505 3.24 8.74 -6.02
C ASP A 505 3.29 10.07 -5.25
N ARG A 506 2.74 11.12 -5.85
CA ARG A 506 2.60 12.45 -5.26
C ARG A 506 1.42 12.55 -4.31
N TYR A 507 0.27 11.98 -4.64
CA TYR A 507 -0.97 12.24 -3.90
C TYR A 507 -1.49 11.03 -3.12
N GLU A 508 -1.27 9.80 -3.57
CA GLU A 508 -1.79 8.62 -2.88
C GLU A 508 -0.97 8.33 -1.62
N LEU A 509 -1.66 8.16 -0.48
CA LEU A 509 -1.08 7.69 0.79
C LEU A 509 -0.45 6.30 0.66
N ASP A 510 -0.94 5.52 -0.30
CA ASP A 510 -0.48 4.18 -0.66
C ASP A 510 0.27 4.15 -2.01
N GLY A 511 0.76 5.31 -2.46
CA GLY A 511 1.63 5.44 -3.64
C GLY A 511 3.10 5.09 -3.34
N ARG A 512 3.99 5.19 -4.34
CA ARG A 512 5.41 4.76 -4.26
C ARG A 512 5.54 3.30 -3.80
N ASP A 513 4.65 2.47 -4.32
CA ASP A 513 4.39 1.13 -3.85
C ASP A 513 4.37 0.16 -5.05
N PRO A 514 4.81 -1.10 -4.91
CA PRO A 514 4.69 -2.10 -5.98
C PRO A 514 3.28 -2.16 -6.58
N ASN A 515 2.23 -2.03 -5.76
CA ASN A 515 0.84 -1.99 -6.23
C ASN A 515 0.53 -0.77 -7.09
N GLY A 516 1.14 0.38 -6.81
CA GLY A 516 0.99 1.61 -7.58
C GLY A 516 1.59 1.47 -8.99
N TYR A 517 2.85 1.02 -9.08
CA TYR A 517 3.51 0.77 -10.36
C TYR A 517 2.74 -0.26 -11.19
N VAL A 518 2.42 -1.40 -10.58
CA VAL A 518 1.71 -2.49 -11.27
C VAL A 518 0.29 -2.10 -11.63
N GLY A 519 -0.40 -1.29 -10.83
CA GLY A 519 -1.71 -0.73 -11.15
C GLY A 519 -1.68 0.20 -12.37
N CYS A 520 -0.65 1.05 -12.47
CA CYS A 520 -0.44 1.91 -13.63
C CYS A 520 -0.13 1.09 -14.89
N LEU A 521 0.81 0.13 -14.82
CA LEU A 521 1.14 -0.73 -15.96
C LEU A 521 -0.01 -1.67 -16.33
N TRP A 522 -0.81 -2.16 -15.39
CA TRP A 522 -2.01 -2.95 -15.71
C TRP A 522 -2.99 -2.10 -16.53
N SER A 523 -3.13 -0.83 -16.16
CA SER A 523 -4.06 0.09 -16.80
C SER A 523 -3.59 0.52 -18.19
N ILE A 524 -2.31 0.89 -18.33
CA ILE A 524 -1.73 1.52 -19.52
C ILE A 524 -1.07 0.48 -20.44
N CYS A 525 -0.40 -0.50 -19.86
CA CYS A 525 0.44 -1.48 -20.57
C CYS A 525 -0.13 -2.91 -20.53
N GLY A 526 -1.30 -3.14 -19.93
CA GLY A 526 -1.99 -4.43 -19.94
C GLY A 526 -1.25 -5.58 -19.25
N ILE A 527 -0.26 -5.30 -18.39
CA ILE A 527 0.39 -6.37 -17.62
C ILE A 527 -0.65 -7.07 -16.73
N HIS A 528 -0.48 -8.37 -16.53
CA HIS A 528 -1.43 -9.24 -15.82
C HIS A 528 -2.87 -9.26 -16.37
N ASP A 529 -3.12 -8.66 -17.53
CA ASP A 529 -4.36 -8.73 -18.29
C ASP A 529 -4.16 -9.51 -19.60
N GLN A 530 -5.27 -9.73 -20.30
CA GLN A 530 -5.29 -10.26 -21.66
C GLN A 530 -5.48 -9.12 -22.68
N GLY A 531 -5.21 -9.42 -23.95
CA GLY A 531 -5.59 -8.53 -25.06
C GLY A 531 -7.12 -8.46 -25.24
N TRP A 532 -7.62 -7.27 -25.55
CA TRP A 532 -9.02 -6.98 -25.82
C TRP A 532 -9.24 -6.62 -27.29
N LYS A 533 -10.49 -6.36 -27.68
CA LYS A 533 -10.83 -5.87 -29.01
C LYS A 533 -10.00 -4.61 -29.33
N GLU A 534 -9.35 -4.63 -30.47
CA GLU A 534 -8.47 -3.56 -30.94
C GLU A 534 -9.25 -2.25 -31.18
N ARG A 535 -8.67 -1.13 -30.77
CA ARG A 535 -9.23 0.22 -30.90
C ARG A 535 -8.09 1.23 -31.13
N ASP A 536 -8.42 2.33 -31.79
CA ASP A 536 -7.48 3.43 -31.94
C ASP A 536 -6.93 3.89 -30.59
N VAL A 537 -5.67 4.32 -30.59
CA VAL A 537 -4.85 4.71 -29.44
C VAL A 537 -4.50 3.54 -28.52
N PHE A 538 -5.49 2.78 -28.06
CA PHE A 538 -5.29 1.70 -27.08
C PHE A 538 -4.69 0.43 -27.68
N GLY A 539 -4.86 0.22 -28.99
CA GLY A 539 -4.72 -1.10 -29.58
C GLY A 539 -5.57 -2.12 -28.80
N LYS A 540 -4.91 -3.16 -28.29
CA LYS A 540 -5.56 -4.25 -27.55
C LYS A 540 -5.56 -4.07 -26.03
N ILE A 541 -5.13 -2.92 -25.51
CA ILE A 541 -5.24 -2.61 -24.08
C ILE A 541 -6.72 -2.49 -23.68
N ARG A 542 -7.11 -3.02 -22.51
CA ARG A 542 -8.49 -2.97 -22.04
C ARG A 542 -8.99 -1.52 -21.98
N TYR A 543 -10.06 -1.23 -22.71
CA TYR A 543 -10.69 0.08 -22.73
C TYR A 543 -11.74 0.25 -21.62
N MET A 544 -11.81 1.46 -21.04
CA MET A 544 -12.88 1.88 -20.14
C MET A 544 -13.40 3.26 -20.58
N ASN A 545 -14.72 3.46 -20.56
CA ASN A 545 -15.36 4.71 -20.97
C ASN A 545 -16.42 5.17 -19.99
N TYR A 546 -16.69 6.47 -20.06
CA TYR A 546 -17.66 7.17 -19.24
C TYR A 546 -19.04 6.50 -19.22
N SER A 547 -19.61 6.21 -20.39
CA SER A 547 -20.91 5.52 -20.50
C SER A 547 -20.89 4.11 -19.90
N GLY A 548 -19.73 3.44 -19.91
CA GLY A 548 -19.53 2.15 -19.25
C GLY A 548 -19.53 2.25 -17.74
N CYS A 549 -19.02 3.35 -17.18
CA CYS A 549 -19.13 3.66 -15.76
C CYS A 549 -20.59 3.99 -15.38
N LYS A 550 -21.32 4.75 -16.20
CA LYS A 550 -22.75 5.05 -16.00
C LYS A 550 -23.65 3.79 -15.92
N ARG A 551 -23.26 2.70 -16.58
CA ARG A 551 -23.96 1.41 -16.47
C ARG A 551 -23.63 0.62 -15.20
N LYS A 552 -22.61 1.01 -14.45
CA LYS A 552 -22.09 0.27 -13.29
C LYS A 552 -22.41 0.93 -11.94
N PHE A 553 -22.42 2.26 -11.89
CA PHE A 553 -22.74 3.03 -10.68
C PHE A 553 -23.30 4.42 -11.05
N ASP A 554 -23.81 5.13 -10.05
CA ASP A 554 -24.29 6.51 -10.19
C ASP A 554 -23.11 7.48 -10.35
N VAL A 555 -22.70 7.70 -11.59
CA VAL A 555 -21.59 8.60 -11.94
C VAL A 555 -21.87 10.03 -11.51
N ASP A 556 -23.09 10.51 -11.73
CA ASP A 556 -23.45 11.90 -11.45
C ASP A 556 -23.42 12.17 -9.93
N GLN A 557 -23.77 11.18 -9.09
CA GLN A 557 -23.59 11.25 -7.64
C GLN A 557 -22.12 11.42 -7.24
N PHE A 558 -21.22 10.64 -7.87
CA PHE A 558 -19.80 10.72 -7.57
C PHE A 558 -19.20 12.06 -8.02
N GLU A 559 -19.55 12.52 -9.21
CA GLU A 559 -19.13 13.82 -9.75
C GLU A 559 -19.55 14.98 -8.84
N ARG A 560 -20.80 15.00 -8.38
CA ARG A 560 -21.28 16.02 -7.43
C ARG A 560 -20.50 16.04 -6.13
N ARG A 561 -20.06 14.87 -5.63
CA ARG A 561 -19.28 14.77 -4.38
C ARG A 561 -17.91 15.42 -4.51
N TYR A 562 -17.28 15.32 -5.68
CA TYR A 562 -15.92 15.83 -5.93
C TYR A 562 -15.89 16.96 -6.96
N ALA A 563 -16.98 17.72 -7.09
CA ALA A 563 -16.98 18.90 -7.95
C ALA A 563 -15.86 19.88 -7.54
N PRO A 564 -15.29 20.64 -8.50
CA PRO A 564 -14.45 21.79 -8.16
C PRO A 564 -15.22 22.67 -7.17
N ARG A 565 -14.61 23.00 -6.03
CA ARG A 565 -15.24 23.98 -5.13
C ARG A 565 -15.14 25.31 -5.87
N GLU A 566 -16.27 25.92 -6.21
CA GLU A 566 -16.27 27.34 -6.53
C GLU A 566 -15.70 28.04 -5.29
N LEU A 567 -14.55 28.68 -5.44
CA LEU A 567 -14.09 29.64 -4.45
C LEU A 567 -15.17 30.71 -4.40
N ALA A 568 -15.97 30.73 -3.33
CA ALA A 568 -16.77 31.89 -3.01
C ALA A 568 -15.78 33.07 -2.93
N GLN A 569 -15.89 33.98 -3.90
CA GLN A 569 -15.08 35.19 -4.00
C GLN A 569 -15.35 36.11 -2.82
#